data_AF-A0A2J4YLB1-F1
#
_entry.id   AF-A0A2J4YLB1-F1
#
_cell.length_a   1.000
_cell.length_b   1.000
_cell.length_c   1.000
_cell.angle_alpha   90.00
_cell.angle_beta   90.00
_cell.angle_gamma   90.00
#
_symmetry.space_group_name_H-M   'P 1'
#
loop_
_entity.id
_entity.type
_entity.pdbx_description
1 polymer ?
#
loop_
_entity_poly.entity_id
_entity_poly.type
_entity_poly.pdbx_seq_one_letter_code
_entity_poly.pdbx_strand_id
1 'polypeptide(L)'
;RLPYAQEWLTAAECDDLLAFLKASLTQITEIIHRDTKRIAAALKPSVTPRLMDRRIGDWRLLADEYDHDNWLDEDETDRLDKVLDAILIRDARFCPVLLTLVNEREETIRSAGVITDQLRFTDTPVRRWFDRRVLRVVVREARDIRTQD
;
A
#
# COMPACT_ATOMS: atom_id res chain seq x y z
N ARG A 1 2.35 3.56 -42.61
CA ARG A 1 3.04 2.68 -43.57
C ARG A 1 4.48 2.51 -43.11
N LEU A 2 5.03 1.31 -43.20
CA LEU A 2 6.41 0.98 -42.81
C LEU A 2 7.26 0.97 -44.08
N PRO A 3 7.96 2.07 -44.45
CA PRO A 3 8.54 2.21 -45.78
C PRO A 3 9.63 1.17 -46.07
N TYR A 4 10.49 0.92 -45.09
CA TYR A 4 11.57 -0.05 -45.19
C TYR A 4 11.07 -1.50 -45.15
N ALA A 5 9.99 -1.80 -44.42
CA ALA A 5 9.48 -3.17 -44.32
C ALA A 5 8.94 -3.68 -45.67
N GLN A 6 8.46 -2.78 -46.54
CA GLN A 6 7.94 -3.11 -47.87
C GLN A 6 9.01 -3.54 -48.88
N GLU A 7 10.30 -3.37 -48.56
CA GLU A 7 11.41 -3.89 -49.37
C GLU A 7 11.57 -5.41 -49.22
N TRP A 8 11.07 -6.00 -48.13
CA TRP A 8 11.20 -7.43 -47.81
C TRP A 8 9.88 -8.14 -47.50
N LEU A 9 8.79 -7.40 -47.30
CA LEU A 9 7.47 -7.92 -46.96
C LEU A 9 6.42 -7.41 -47.95
N THR A 10 5.46 -8.27 -48.25
CA THR A 10 4.25 -7.91 -49.00
C THR A 10 3.40 -6.91 -48.21
N ALA A 11 2.48 -6.24 -48.91
CA ALA A 11 1.54 -5.32 -48.26
C ALA A 11 0.68 -6.03 -47.20
N ALA A 12 0.24 -7.27 -47.46
CA ALA A 12 -0.53 -8.07 -46.52
C ALA A 12 0.27 -8.40 -45.24
N GLU A 13 1.53 -8.82 -45.39
CA GLU A 13 2.41 -9.09 -44.24
C GLU A 13 2.70 -7.81 -43.42
N CYS A 14 2.83 -6.66 -44.08
CA CYS A 14 2.96 -5.38 -43.38
C CYS A 14 1.68 -5.02 -42.59
N ASP A 15 0.51 -5.28 -43.17
CA ASP A 15 -0.78 -5.03 -42.51
C ASP A 15 -0.98 -5.98 -41.31
N ASP A 16 -0.60 -7.25 -41.45
CA ASP A 16 -0.62 -8.24 -40.37
C ASP A 16 0.33 -7.84 -39.22
N LEU A 17 1.56 -7.40 -39.53
CA LEU A 17 2.49 -6.88 -38.53
C LEU A 17 1.93 -5.65 -37.80
N LEU A 18 1.34 -4.71 -38.53
CA LEU A 18 0.73 -3.53 -37.93
C LEU A 18 -0.48 -3.90 -37.05
N ALA A 19 -1.29 -4.86 -37.46
CA ALA A 19 -2.40 -5.37 -36.66
C ALA A 19 -1.90 -6.04 -35.38
N PHE A 20 -0.86 -6.88 -35.47
CA PHE A 20 -0.21 -7.50 -34.32
C PHE A 20 0.38 -6.48 -33.34
N LEU A 21 1.11 -5.47 -33.85
CA LEU A 21 1.68 -4.41 -33.03
C LEU A 21 0.60 -3.59 -32.33
N LYS A 22 -0.49 -3.26 -33.03
CA LYS A 22 -1.64 -2.56 -32.44
C LYS A 22 -2.27 -3.41 -31.33
N ALA A 23 -2.53 -4.69 -31.57
CA ALA A 23 -3.09 -5.58 -30.58
C ALA A 23 -2.19 -5.70 -29.34
N SER A 24 -0.88 -5.82 -29.55
CA SER A 24 0.12 -5.89 -28.47
C SER A 24 0.17 -4.61 -27.64
N LEU A 25 0.16 -3.44 -28.29
CA LEU A 25 0.13 -2.14 -27.61
C LEU A 25 -1.15 -1.95 -26.81
N THR A 26 -2.31 -2.33 -27.37
CA THR A 26 -3.59 -2.31 -26.67
C THR A 26 -3.52 -3.18 -25.41
N GLN A 27 -3.03 -4.41 -25.54
CA GLN A 27 -2.89 -5.32 -24.42
C GLN A 27 -1.97 -4.77 -23.31
N ILE A 28 -0.80 -4.24 -23.67
CA ILE A 28 0.13 -3.62 -22.71
C ILE A 28 -0.53 -2.43 -22.00
N THR A 29 -1.23 -1.58 -22.75
CA THR A 29 -1.90 -0.40 -22.19
C THR A 29 -3.01 -0.79 -21.22
N GLU A 30 -3.77 -1.84 -21.51
CA GLU A 30 -4.79 -2.38 -20.63
C GLU A 30 -4.21 -2.95 -19.33
N ILE A 31 -3.08 -3.66 -19.41
CA ILE A 31 -2.35 -4.15 -18.24
C ILE A 31 -1.91 -2.98 -17.36
N ILE A 32 -1.22 -1.99 -17.95
CA ILE A 32 -0.76 -0.80 -17.24
C ILE A 32 -1.92 -0.08 -16.56
N HIS A 33 -3.04 0.10 -17.25
CA HIS A 33 -4.23 0.75 -16.70
C HIS A 33 -4.81 -0.01 -15.50
N ARG A 34 -4.92 -1.34 -15.63
CA ARG A 34 -5.42 -2.20 -14.56
C ARG A 34 -4.49 -2.16 -13.35
N ASP A 35 -3.19 -2.30 -13.57
CA ASP A 35 -2.20 -2.35 -12.49
C ASP A 35 -2.06 -1.00 -11.80
N THR A 36 -2.13 0.10 -12.55
CA THR A 36 -2.18 1.46 -11.97
C THR A 36 -3.35 1.62 -11.00
N LYS A 37 -4.54 1.12 -11.37
CA LYS A 37 -5.71 1.15 -10.46
C LYS A 37 -5.51 0.30 -9.22
N ARG A 38 -4.89 -0.87 -9.34
CA ARG A 38 -4.60 -1.76 -8.21
C ARG A 38 -3.59 -1.15 -7.25
N ILE A 39 -2.52 -0.57 -7.79
CA ILE A 39 -1.52 0.18 -7.02
C ILE A 39 -2.18 1.35 -6.28
N ALA A 40 -2.95 2.19 -6.99
CA ALA A 40 -3.66 3.31 -6.38
C ALA A 40 -4.61 2.85 -5.26
N ALA A 41 -5.31 1.74 -5.45
CA ALA A 41 -6.20 1.19 -4.42
C ALA A 41 -5.44 0.63 -3.21
N ALA A 42 -4.27 0.00 -3.41
CA ALA A 42 -3.45 -0.55 -2.35
C ALA A 42 -2.79 0.53 -1.46
N LEU A 43 -2.57 1.72 -2.03
CA LEU A 43 -1.96 2.88 -1.35
C LEU A 43 -2.95 3.74 -0.57
N LYS A 44 -4.26 3.61 -0.84
CA LYS A 44 -5.29 4.40 -0.14
C LYS A 44 -6.02 3.57 0.91
N PRO A 45 -6.52 4.19 2.00
CA PRO A 45 -7.41 3.51 2.94
C PRO A 45 -8.61 2.86 2.24
N SER A 46 -9.01 1.70 2.73
CA SER A 46 -10.20 0.99 2.30
C SER A 46 -11.46 1.63 2.87
N VAL A 47 -12.61 1.18 2.38
CA VAL A 47 -13.93 1.62 2.87
C VAL A 47 -14.11 1.32 4.36
N THR A 48 -13.47 0.27 4.87
CA THR A 48 -13.48 -0.14 6.28
C THR A 48 -12.06 -0.06 6.85
N PRO A 49 -11.59 1.12 7.28
CA PRO A 49 -10.18 1.33 7.62
C PRO A 49 -9.75 0.65 8.93
N ARG A 50 -10.69 0.27 9.81
CA ARG A 50 -10.38 -0.33 11.11
C ARG A 50 -9.77 -1.73 10.95
N LEU A 51 -8.47 -1.84 11.20
CA LEU A 51 -7.71 -3.09 11.15
C LEU A 51 -7.64 -3.81 12.49
N MET A 52 -7.64 -3.04 13.60
CA MET A 52 -7.56 -3.59 14.94
C MET A 52 -8.26 -2.70 15.96
N ASP A 53 -8.95 -3.35 16.89
CA ASP A 53 -9.52 -2.73 18.08
C ASP A 53 -9.23 -3.62 19.28
N ARG A 54 -8.43 -3.12 20.24
CA ARG A 54 -8.04 -3.89 21.43
C ARG A 54 -8.23 -3.06 22.68
N ARG A 55 -8.96 -3.63 23.64
CA ARG A 55 -9.18 -3.03 24.96
C ARG A 55 -8.38 -3.75 26.03
N ILE A 56 -7.72 -2.99 26.90
CA ILE A 56 -6.92 -3.46 28.03
C ILE A 56 -7.21 -2.55 29.23
N GLY A 57 -8.15 -2.96 30.09
CA GLY A 57 -8.65 -2.10 31.17
C GLY A 57 -9.33 -0.84 30.61
N ASP A 58 -8.87 0.33 31.05
CA ASP A 58 -9.33 1.65 30.59
C ASP A 58 -8.65 2.09 29.29
N TRP A 59 -7.72 1.30 28.74
CA TRP A 59 -7.00 1.64 27.53
C TRP A 59 -7.60 0.95 26.32
N ARG A 60 -7.73 1.71 25.23
CA ARG A 60 -8.12 1.18 23.91
C ARG A 60 -7.05 1.52 22.88
N LEU A 61 -6.56 0.50 22.21
CA LEU A 61 -5.57 0.58 21.14
C LEU A 61 -6.26 0.31 19.80
N LEU A 62 -6.21 1.31 18.92
CA LEU A 62 -6.85 1.29 17.61
C LEU A 62 -5.78 1.30 16.53
N ALA A 63 -5.97 0.48 15.49
CA ALA A 63 -5.18 0.56 14.27
C ALA A 63 -6.12 0.79 13.09
N ASP A 64 -5.96 1.92 12.42
CA ASP A 64 -6.79 2.34 11.29
C ASP A 64 -5.89 2.58 10.07
N GLU A 65 -6.31 2.13 8.88
CA GLU A 65 -5.68 2.56 7.63
C GLU A 65 -5.74 4.09 7.54
N TYR A 66 -4.60 4.70 7.24
CA TYR A 66 -4.40 6.13 7.34
C TYR A 66 -4.05 6.73 5.98
N ASP A 67 -4.68 7.86 5.66
CA ASP A 67 -4.43 8.60 4.42
C ASP A 67 -3.21 9.51 4.62
N HIS A 68 -2.04 8.89 4.64
CA HIS A 68 -0.75 9.56 4.72
C HIS A 68 0.18 9.01 3.66
N ASP A 69 1.13 9.83 3.22
CA ASP A 69 2.09 9.41 2.22
C ASP A 69 2.96 8.30 2.80
N ASN A 70 3.05 7.21 2.05
CA ASN A 70 3.98 6.12 2.32
C ASN A 70 5.13 6.27 1.35
N TRP A 71 6.34 6.54 1.85
CA TRP A 71 7.49 6.81 0.99
C TRP A 71 8.40 5.58 0.95
N LEU A 72 8.53 5.00 -0.24
CA LEU A 72 9.73 4.23 -0.57
C LEU A 72 10.81 5.23 -0.93
N ASP A 73 12.00 5.08 -0.34
CA ASP A 73 13.13 5.93 -0.70
C ASP A 73 13.52 5.66 -2.16
N GLU A 74 13.93 6.71 -2.89
CA GLU A 74 14.20 6.65 -4.33
C GLU A 74 15.33 5.65 -4.69
N ASP A 75 16.21 5.34 -3.74
CA ASP A 75 17.32 4.40 -3.86
C ASP A 75 16.97 2.94 -3.52
N GLU A 76 15.78 2.67 -2.97
CA GLU A 76 15.33 1.31 -2.59
C GLU A 76 14.66 0.54 -3.75
N THR A 77 15.34 0.45 -4.90
CA THR A 77 14.81 -0.24 -6.11
C THR A 77 14.46 -1.73 -5.85
N ASP A 78 15.31 -2.46 -5.13
CA ASP A 78 15.04 -3.85 -4.72
C ASP A 78 13.80 -4.01 -3.82
N ARG A 79 13.36 -2.91 -3.17
CA ARG A 79 12.16 -2.88 -2.33
C ARG A 79 10.94 -2.55 -3.15
N LEU A 80 11.06 -1.65 -4.13
CA LEU A 80 9.99 -1.31 -5.06
C LEU A 80 9.47 -2.56 -5.77
N ASP A 81 10.35 -3.39 -6.32
CA ASP A 81 9.95 -4.62 -7.02
C ASP A 81 9.16 -5.56 -6.09
N LYS A 82 9.60 -5.73 -4.84
CA LYS A 82 8.91 -6.55 -3.84
C LYS A 82 7.52 -6.00 -3.49
N VAL A 83 7.38 -4.68 -3.42
CA VAL A 83 6.10 -4.03 -3.13
C VAL A 83 5.15 -4.19 -4.31
N LEU A 84 5.64 -3.97 -5.54
CA LEU A 84 4.85 -4.17 -6.75
C LEU A 84 4.40 -5.62 -6.88
N ASP A 85 5.27 -6.61 -6.68
CA ASP A 85 4.91 -8.02 -6.68
C ASP A 85 3.87 -8.33 -5.59
N ALA A 86 4.05 -7.81 -4.38
CA ALA A 86 3.10 -8.03 -3.30
C ALA A 86 1.71 -7.46 -3.63
N ILE A 87 1.63 -6.28 -4.23
CA ILE A 87 0.35 -5.65 -4.62
C ILE A 87 -0.26 -6.37 -5.84
N LEU A 88 0.51 -6.54 -6.92
CA LEU A 88 0.02 -7.00 -8.22
C LEU A 88 -0.18 -8.51 -8.28
N ILE A 89 0.55 -9.30 -7.49
CA ILE A 89 0.42 -10.77 -7.49
C ILE A 89 -0.39 -11.25 -6.28
N ARG A 90 -0.16 -10.65 -5.11
CA ARG A 90 -0.70 -11.15 -3.82
C ARG A 90 -1.76 -10.26 -3.18
N ASP A 91 -2.21 -9.23 -3.90
CA ASP A 91 -3.26 -8.30 -3.44
C ASP A 91 -2.96 -7.66 -2.08
N ALA A 92 -1.68 -7.35 -1.85
CA ALA A 92 -1.24 -6.69 -0.63
C ALA A 92 -1.72 -5.24 -0.56
N ARG A 93 -1.89 -4.76 0.67
CA ARG A 93 -2.13 -3.36 1.02
C ARG A 93 -0.79 -2.73 1.44
N PHE A 94 -0.58 -1.48 1.03
CA PHE A 94 0.63 -0.72 1.36
C PHE A 94 0.32 0.69 1.86
N CYS A 95 -0.93 1.01 2.21
CA CYS A 95 -1.26 2.27 2.86
C CYS A 95 -0.79 2.28 4.33
N PRO A 96 -0.39 3.42 4.90
CA PRO A 96 0.04 3.50 6.29
C PRO A 96 -1.06 3.12 7.28
N VAL A 97 -0.66 2.83 8.51
CA VAL A 97 -1.60 2.53 9.61
C VAL A 97 -1.37 3.49 10.75
N LEU A 98 -2.41 4.23 11.13
CA LEU A 98 -2.41 5.05 12.33
C LEU A 98 -2.72 4.16 13.53
N LEU A 99 -1.80 4.16 14.49
CA LEU A 99 -1.94 3.52 15.78
C LEU A 99 -2.31 4.56 16.82
N THR A 100 -3.52 4.48 17.36
CA THR A 100 -4.04 5.45 18.35
C THR A 100 -4.23 4.77 19.70
N LEU A 101 -3.69 5.37 20.75
CA LEU A 101 -3.90 4.93 22.14
C LEU A 101 -4.85 5.91 22.84
N VAL A 102 -5.99 5.38 23.26
CA VAL A 102 -7.07 6.13 23.92
C VAL A 102 -7.17 5.68 25.37
N ASN A 103 -7.29 6.64 26.28
CA ASN A 103 -7.74 6.39 27.63
C ASN A 103 -9.25 6.61 27.68
N GLU A 104 -10.01 5.52 27.79
CA GLU A 104 -11.47 5.55 27.79
C GLU A 104 -12.04 6.18 29.07
N ARG A 105 -11.33 6.12 30.20
CA ARG A 105 -11.79 6.74 31.45
C ARG A 105 -11.78 8.26 31.37
N GLU A 106 -10.80 8.81 30.68
CA GLU A 106 -10.61 10.26 30.50
C GLU A 106 -11.17 10.76 29.17
N GLU A 107 -11.68 9.84 28.33
CA GLU A 107 -12.17 10.11 26.98
C GLU A 107 -11.15 10.85 26.09
N THR A 108 -9.85 10.63 26.31
CA THR A 108 -8.78 11.34 25.60
C THR A 108 -7.88 10.41 24.79
N ILE A 109 -7.47 10.89 23.62
CA ILE A 109 -6.35 10.30 22.88
C ILE A 109 -5.07 10.72 23.60
N ARG A 110 -4.31 9.74 24.10
CA ARG A 110 -3.08 10.00 24.86
C ARG A 110 -1.84 10.03 23.99
N SER A 111 -1.84 9.33 22.87
CA SER A 111 -0.72 9.30 21.92
C SER A 111 -1.14 8.62 20.63
N ALA A 112 -0.47 8.95 19.52
CA ALA A 112 -0.66 8.27 18.25
C ALA A 112 0.67 8.12 17.50
N GLY A 113 0.79 7.11 16.65
CA GLY A 113 1.98 6.87 15.82
C GLY A 113 1.61 6.21 14.50
N VAL A 114 2.40 6.47 13.46
CA VAL A 114 2.15 5.92 12.13
C VAL A 114 3.10 4.76 11.86
N ILE A 115 2.54 3.65 11.39
CA ILE A 115 3.28 2.52 10.84
C ILE A 115 3.34 2.73 9.32
N THR A 116 4.52 3.06 8.81
CA THR A 116 4.82 3.21 7.39
C THR A 116 5.48 1.96 6.82
N ASP A 117 5.50 1.87 5.49
CA ASP A 117 6.27 0.91 4.70
C ASP A 117 6.00 -0.57 5.02
N GLN A 118 4.80 -0.87 5.52
CA GLN A 118 4.35 -2.20 5.86
C GLN A 118 3.39 -2.77 4.82
N LEU A 119 3.77 -3.91 4.25
CA LEU A 119 2.90 -4.73 3.42
C LEU A 119 1.95 -5.54 4.30
N ARG A 120 0.64 -5.38 4.07
CA ARG A 120 -0.39 -6.19 4.72
C ARG A 120 -1.09 -7.06 3.70
N PHE A 121 -0.98 -8.37 3.87
CA PHE A 121 -1.74 -9.33 3.08
C PHE A 121 -3.09 -9.60 3.75
N THR A 122 -4.14 -9.76 2.95
CA THR A 122 -5.54 -9.89 3.40
C THR A 122 -5.78 -11.15 4.24
N ASP A 123 -4.98 -12.19 4.04
CA ASP A 123 -5.03 -13.47 4.75
C ASP A 123 -4.19 -13.49 6.05
N THR A 124 -3.48 -12.40 6.33
CA THR A 124 -2.42 -12.38 7.32
C THR A 124 -2.88 -11.70 8.61
N PRO A 125 -2.74 -12.36 9.79
CA PRO A 125 -3.21 -11.79 11.04
C PRO A 125 -2.37 -10.60 11.49
N VAL A 126 -2.99 -9.67 12.22
CA VAL A 126 -2.38 -8.41 12.72
C VAL A 126 -0.95 -8.58 13.24
N ARG A 127 -0.69 -9.61 14.07
CA ARG A 127 0.63 -9.89 14.67
C ARG A 127 1.79 -10.05 13.69
N ARG A 128 1.52 -10.26 12.40
CA ARG A 128 2.54 -10.48 11.35
C ARG A 128 3.01 -9.19 10.69
N TRP A 129 2.17 -8.15 10.67
CA TRP A 129 2.51 -6.84 10.09
C TRP A 129 2.60 -5.72 11.14
N PHE A 130 2.11 -5.96 12.36
CA PHE A 130 2.06 -4.95 13.41
C PHE A 130 3.46 -4.59 13.93
N ASP A 131 3.82 -3.31 13.82
CA ASP A 131 5.11 -2.80 14.27
C ASP A 131 5.11 -2.49 15.78
N ARG A 132 5.81 -3.34 16.54
CA ARG A 132 6.00 -3.18 17.99
C ARG A 132 6.94 -2.02 18.37
N ARG A 133 7.73 -1.49 17.43
CA ARG A 133 8.57 -0.29 17.64
C ARG A 133 7.67 0.93 17.79
N VAL A 134 6.74 1.12 16.84
CA VAL A 134 5.74 2.21 16.89
C VAL A 134 4.89 2.10 18.16
N LEU A 135 4.39 0.90 18.50
CA LEU A 135 3.64 0.70 19.75
C LEU A 135 4.44 1.13 20.99
N ARG A 136 5.74 0.82 21.06
CA ARG A 136 6.57 1.20 22.20
C ARG A 136 6.75 2.72 22.30
N VAL A 137 6.86 3.41 21.17
CA VAL A 137 6.92 4.88 21.12
C VAL A 137 5.61 5.47 21.63
N VAL A 138 4.47 5.07 21.06
CA VAL A 138 3.13 5.51 21.45
C VAL A 138 2.89 5.30 22.95
N VAL A 139 3.16 4.10 23.47
CA VAL A 139 2.97 3.80 24.91
C VAL A 139 3.91 4.62 25.79
N ARG A 140 5.14 4.90 25.33
CA ARG A 140 6.09 5.73 26.08
C ARG A 140 5.61 7.18 26.15
N GLU A 141 5.21 7.76 25.02
CA GLU A 141 4.69 9.13 24.95
C GLU A 141 3.47 9.33 25.84
N ALA A 142 2.52 8.38 25.83
CA ALA A 142 1.36 8.42 26.71
C ALA A 142 1.72 8.39 28.21
N ARG A 143 2.83 7.74 28.58
CA ARG A 143 3.31 7.72 29.97
C ARG A 143 4.00 9.02 30.35
N ASP A 144 4.80 9.58 29.44
CA ASP A 144 5.54 10.80 29.67
C ASP A 144 4.58 11.98 29.89
N ILE A 145 3.48 12.05 29.12
CA ILE A 145 2.41 13.05 29.31
C ILE A 145 1.79 12.96 30.72
N ARG A 146 1.52 11.75 31.22
CA ARG A 146 0.99 11.54 32.57
C ARG A 146 1.93 11.96 33.70
N THR A 147 3.20 12.20 33.41
CA THR A 147 4.20 12.60 34.42
C THR A 147 4.38 14.12 34.46
N GLN A 148 3.84 14.85 33.47
CA GLN A 148 3.87 16.30 33.36
C GLN A 148 2.57 16.98 33.85
N ASP A 149 1.46 16.23 33.86
CA ASP A 149 0.18 16.58 34.49
C ASP A 149 0.19 16.31 36.01
#